data_AF-A0A8M1FHQ8-F1
#
_entry.id   AF-A0A8M1FHQ8-F1
#
_cell.length_a   1.000
_cell.length_b   1.000
_cell.length_c   1.000
_cell.angle_alpha   90.00
_cell.angle_beta   90.00
_cell.angle_gamma   90.00
#
_symmetry.space_group_name_H-M   'P 1'
#
loop_
_entity.id
_entity.type
_entity.pdbx_description
1 polymer ?
#
loop_
_entity_poly.entity_id
_entity_poly.type
_entity_poly.pdbx_seq_one_letter_code
_entity_poly.pdbx_strand_id
1 'polypeptide(L)'
;MAEPAREELSALAAIFCGPDEWEVLSRSETDGTVFRILTKAEGLTGADVPLELVFHLPVNYPSCLPGISVHSEHLTRAQSVTVKEKLLQQAENLLSEPMVHELVLWIQQNLRHVLNQPDTGSGSTFATGMTVDDGLWLTLLRLDHMRAKTKYVKTVEKWASDLKLTGRLMFMGVPDSSENLQSRCGLKWKEMQREND
;
A
#
# COMPACT_ATOMS: atom_id res chain seq x y z
N MET A 1 -2.06 -6.05 -23.90
CA MET A 1 -1.79 -5.99 -22.44
C MET A 1 -1.88 -7.39 -21.87
N ALA A 2 -0.95 -7.78 -21.01
CA ALA A 2 -0.94 -9.10 -20.36
C ALA A 2 -2.10 -9.24 -19.35
N GLU A 3 -2.57 -10.46 -19.10
CA GLU A 3 -3.65 -10.72 -18.13
C GLU A 3 -3.37 -10.20 -16.71
N PRO A 4 -2.16 -10.38 -16.13
CA PRO A 4 -1.86 -9.89 -14.78
C PRO A 4 -2.04 -8.36 -14.64
N ALA A 5 -1.67 -7.61 -15.67
CA ALA A 5 -1.83 -6.15 -15.70
C ALA A 5 -3.32 -5.74 -15.74
N ARG A 6 -4.17 -6.51 -16.42
CA ARG A 6 -5.61 -6.23 -16.49
C ARG A 6 -6.30 -6.53 -15.15
N GLU A 7 -5.90 -7.60 -14.48
CA GLU A 7 -6.38 -7.94 -13.13
C GLU A 7 -5.95 -6.87 -12.12
N GLU A 8 -4.69 -6.44 -12.17
CA GLU A 8 -4.19 -5.36 -11.32
C GLU A 8 -4.99 -4.07 -11.50
N LEU A 9 -5.26 -3.64 -12.74
CA LEU A 9 -6.10 -2.46 -13.00
C LEU A 9 -7.50 -2.59 -12.40
N SER A 10 -8.09 -3.79 -12.47
CA SER A 10 -9.40 -4.04 -11.85
C SER A 10 -9.34 -3.99 -10.33
N ALA A 11 -8.27 -4.50 -9.73
CA ALA A 11 -8.05 -4.44 -8.29
C ALA A 11 -7.83 -2.99 -7.83
N LEU A 12 -6.99 -2.22 -8.53
CA LEU A 12 -6.74 -0.81 -8.23
C LEU A 12 -8.01 0.02 -8.29
N ALA A 13 -8.85 -0.16 -9.31
CA ALA A 13 -10.14 0.53 -9.40
C ALA A 13 -11.10 0.19 -8.25
N ALA A 14 -10.98 -1.01 -7.66
CA ALA A 14 -11.77 -1.39 -6.50
C ALA A 14 -11.20 -0.85 -5.18
N ILE A 15 -9.87 -0.70 -5.10
CA ILE A 15 -9.17 -0.15 -3.94
C ILE A 15 -9.40 1.37 -3.85
N PHE A 16 -9.20 2.08 -4.95
CA PHE A 16 -9.35 3.54 -5.08
C PHE A 16 -10.75 3.90 -5.60
N CYS A 17 -11.76 3.58 -4.77
CA CYS A 17 -13.17 3.74 -5.12
C CYS A 17 -13.79 5.07 -4.65
N GLY A 18 -13.02 5.96 -4.02
CA GLY A 18 -13.47 7.29 -3.63
C GLY A 18 -13.67 8.23 -4.83
N PRO A 19 -14.36 9.36 -4.64
CA PRO A 19 -14.55 10.35 -5.68
C PRO A 19 -13.19 10.88 -6.16
N ASP A 20 -12.97 10.86 -7.47
CA ASP A 20 -11.76 11.33 -8.16
C ASP A 20 -10.44 10.58 -7.80
N GLU A 21 -10.50 9.55 -6.95
CA GLU A 21 -9.32 8.76 -6.54
C GLU A 21 -8.71 7.94 -7.67
N TRP A 22 -9.53 7.52 -8.64
CA TRP A 22 -9.12 6.71 -9.78
C TRP A 22 -9.71 7.25 -11.08
N GLU A 23 -8.85 7.50 -12.07
CA GLU A 23 -9.28 7.87 -13.42
C GLU A 23 -8.41 7.20 -14.49
N VAL A 24 -9.01 6.54 -15.47
CA VAL A 24 -8.29 6.05 -16.66
C VAL A 24 -8.26 7.16 -17.71
N LEU A 25 -7.07 7.69 -17.98
CA LEU A 25 -6.88 8.82 -18.91
C LEU A 25 -6.88 8.36 -20.37
N SER A 26 -6.23 7.23 -20.65
CA SER A 26 -6.20 6.66 -22.00
C SER A 26 -5.98 5.15 -21.97
N ARG A 27 -6.50 4.47 -22.98
CA ARG A 27 -6.26 3.05 -23.22
C ARG A 27 -6.01 2.83 -24.70
N SER A 28 -4.86 2.26 -25.01
CA SER A 28 -4.39 1.96 -26.36
C SER A 28 -3.90 0.52 -26.41
N GLU A 29 -4.20 -0.17 -27.52
CA GLU A 29 -3.71 -1.54 -27.74
C GLU A 29 -2.20 -1.56 -28.00
N THR A 30 -1.66 -0.49 -28.58
CA THR A 30 -0.24 -0.40 -28.99
C THR A 30 0.63 0.30 -27.95
N ASP A 31 0.09 1.32 -27.29
CA ASP A 31 0.84 2.16 -26.32
C ASP A 31 0.54 1.77 -24.86
N GLY A 32 -0.45 0.91 -24.62
CA GLY A 32 -0.81 0.46 -23.29
C GLY A 32 -1.84 1.38 -22.61
N THR A 33 -1.83 1.45 -21.28
CA THR A 33 -2.86 2.18 -20.51
C THR A 33 -2.24 3.25 -19.65
N VAL A 34 -2.83 4.44 -19.67
CA VAL A 34 -2.48 5.55 -18.78
C VAL A 34 -3.65 5.80 -17.83
N PHE A 35 -3.35 5.88 -16.54
CA PHE A 35 -4.33 6.19 -15.51
C PHE A 35 -3.71 7.04 -14.41
N ARG A 36 -4.58 7.69 -13.64
CA ARG A 36 -4.26 8.56 -12.53
C ARG A 36 -4.83 7.97 -11.25
N ILE A 37 -4.04 8.03 -10.19
CA ILE A 37 -4.43 7.75 -8.81
C ILE A 37 -4.23 9.03 -8.00
N LEU A 38 -5.28 9.51 -7.35
CA LEU A 38 -5.17 10.53 -6.30
C LEU A 38 -5.11 9.82 -4.95
N THR A 39 -4.06 10.10 -4.19
CA THR A 39 -3.81 9.48 -2.89
C THR A 39 -3.31 10.51 -1.89
N LYS A 40 -3.26 10.14 -0.61
CA LYS A 40 -2.66 10.92 0.46
C LYS A 40 -1.45 10.19 1.03
N ALA A 41 -0.38 10.90 1.33
CA ALA A 41 0.82 10.35 1.92
C ALA A 41 1.17 11.07 3.22
N GLU A 42 1.85 10.37 4.12
CA GLU A 42 2.24 10.94 5.41
C GLU A 42 3.30 12.03 5.20
N GLY A 43 2.90 13.29 5.40
CA GLY A 43 3.73 14.46 5.22
C GLY A 43 4.74 14.70 6.34
N LEU A 44 5.64 15.66 6.12
CA LEU A 44 6.70 16.03 7.06
C LEU A 44 6.19 16.55 8.41
N THR A 45 5.01 17.18 8.42
CA THR A 45 4.39 17.80 9.60
C THR A 45 3.32 16.93 10.25
N GLY A 46 3.23 15.65 9.87
CA GLY A 46 2.18 14.73 10.33
C GLY A 46 0.80 15.00 9.72
N ALA A 47 0.69 15.98 8.82
CA ALA A 47 -0.48 16.20 8.00
C ALA A 47 -0.37 15.39 6.69
N ASP A 48 -1.51 14.87 6.24
CA ASP A 48 -1.61 14.15 4.97
C ASP A 48 -1.34 15.10 3.79
N VAL A 49 -0.41 14.71 2.93
CA VAL A 49 -0.06 15.43 1.69
C VAL A 49 -0.79 14.77 0.52
N PRO A 50 -1.63 15.51 -0.23
CA PRO A 50 -2.24 14.98 -1.44
C PRO A 50 -1.17 14.76 -2.52
N LEU A 51 -1.19 13.58 -3.13
CA LEU A 51 -0.33 13.17 -4.23
C LEU A 51 -1.20 12.74 -5.41
N GLU A 52 -0.85 13.24 -6.58
CA GLU A 52 -1.33 12.76 -7.86
C GLU A 52 -0.24 11.90 -8.50
N LEU A 53 -0.55 10.63 -8.71
CA LEU A 53 0.33 9.66 -9.35
C LEU A 53 -0.27 9.28 -10.70
N VAL A 54 0.44 9.54 -11.78
CA VAL A 54 0.05 9.11 -13.12
C VAL A 54 0.97 7.98 -13.56
N PHE A 55 0.35 6.85 -13.88
CA PHE A 55 1.04 5.65 -14.34
C PHE A 55 0.74 5.40 -15.81
N HIS A 56 1.78 5.04 -16.55
CA HIS A 56 1.70 4.51 -17.90
C HIS A 56 2.18 3.06 -17.88
N LEU A 57 1.28 2.13 -18.16
CA LEU A 57 1.59 0.71 -18.28
C LEU A 57 1.76 0.36 -19.76
N PRO A 58 3.00 0.22 -20.26
CA PRO A 58 3.24 -0.20 -21.64
C PRO A 58 2.72 -1.63 -21.86
N VAL A 59 2.58 -2.03 -23.13
CA VAL A 59 2.03 -3.35 -23.49
C VAL A 59 2.84 -4.54 -22.94
N ASN A 60 4.13 -4.33 -22.69
CA ASN A 60 5.07 -5.31 -22.14
C ASN A 60 5.11 -5.35 -20.61
N TYR A 61 4.34 -4.51 -19.92
CA TYR A 61 4.21 -4.57 -18.46
C TYR A 61 3.55 -5.89 -18.03
N PRO A 62 4.00 -6.56 -16.93
CA PRO A 62 4.99 -6.13 -15.93
C PRO A 62 6.45 -6.49 -16.22
N SER A 63 6.77 -7.01 -17.40
CA SER A 63 8.16 -7.35 -17.79
C SER A 63 9.05 -6.12 -18.06
N CYS A 64 8.50 -4.92 -17.95
CA CYS A 64 9.22 -3.65 -18.01
C CYS A 64 8.61 -2.67 -17.01
N LEU A 65 9.36 -1.60 -16.70
CA LEU A 65 8.95 -0.60 -15.74
C LEU A 65 7.75 0.22 -16.24
N PRO A 66 6.83 0.61 -15.35
CA PRO A 66 5.81 1.58 -15.67
C PRO A 66 6.41 2.97 -15.85
N GLY A 67 5.81 3.80 -16.71
CA GLY A 67 6.06 5.23 -16.70
C GLY A 67 5.38 5.86 -15.49
N ILE A 68 6.12 6.62 -14.69
CA ILE A 68 5.60 7.26 -13.46
C ILE A 68 5.77 8.79 -13.57
N SER A 69 4.71 9.51 -13.25
CA SER A 69 4.72 10.95 -13.03
C SER A 69 4.09 11.28 -11.69
N VAL A 70 4.72 12.17 -10.94
CA VAL A 70 4.33 12.56 -9.59
C VAL A 70 4.02 14.04 -9.59
N HIS A 71 2.84 14.41 -9.11
CA HIS A 71 2.41 15.78 -8.94
C HIS A 71 1.82 15.99 -7.54
N SER A 72 2.07 17.16 -6.97
CA SER A 72 1.49 17.59 -5.69
C SER A 72 1.66 19.09 -5.55
N GLU A 73 0.64 19.78 -5.06
CA GLU A 73 0.71 21.21 -4.75
C GLU A 73 1.67 21.52 -3.59
N HIS A 74 1.94 20.53 -2.74
CA HIS A 74 2.78 20.67 -1.55
C HIS A 74 4.24 20.24 -1.77
N LEU A 75 4.55 19.68 -2.95
CA LEU A 75 5.92 19.30 -3.30
C LEU A 75 6.51 20.29 -4.29
N THR A 76 7.78 20.62 -4.09
CA THR A 76 8.54 21.33 -5.11
C THR A 76 8.78 20.43 -6.32
N ARG A 77 9.12 21.03 -7.47
CA ARG A 77 9.49 20.28 -8.67
C ARG A 77 10.68 19.35 -8.43
N ALA A 78 11.67 19.79 -7.66
CA ALA A 78 12.84 18.96 -7.32
C ALA A 78 12.43 17.74 -6.49
N GLN A 79 11.64 17.95 -5.43
CA GLN A 79 11.12 16.86 -4.61
C GLN A 79 10.28 15.86 -5.40
N SER A 80 9.45 16.34 -6.33
CA SER A 80 8.65 15.47 -7.20
C SER A 80 9.52 14.58 -8.09
N VAL A 81 10.64 15.10 -8.58
CA VAL A 81 11.65 14.32 -9.34
C VAL A 81 12.30 13.28 -8.44
N THR A 82 12.73 13.66 -7.23
CA THR A 82 13.32 12.73 -6.26
C THR A 82 12.35 11.59 -5.91
N VAL A 83 11.08 11.91 -5.68
CA VAL A 83 10.04 10.89 -5.40
C VAL A 83 9.85 9.96 -6.60
N LYS A 84 9.78 10.50 -7.81
CA LYS A 84 9.68 9.70 -9.04
C LYS A 84 10.88 8.74 -9.18
N GLU A 85 12.09 9.23 -8.98
CA GLU A 85 13.31 8.41 -9.07
C GLU A 85 13.30 7.29 -8.04
N LYS A 86 12.88 7.57 -6.80
CA LYS A 86 12.75 6.56 -5.76
C LYS A 86 11.68 5.51 -6.07
N LEU A 87 10.54 5.92 -6.63
CA LEU A 87 9.51 4.99 -7.08
C LEU A 87 10.02 4.07 -8.20
N LEU A 88 10.77 4.60 -9.16
CA LEU A 88 11.39 3.79 -10.21
C LEU A 88 12.42 2.81 -9.66
N GLN A 89 13.25 3.23 -8.68
CA GLN A 89 14.17 2.33 -7.98
C GLN A 89 13.43 1.18 -7.27
N GLN A 90 12.27 1.45 -6.67
CA GLN A 90 11.46 0.39 -6.05
C GLN A 90 10.84 -0.54 -7.10
N ALA A 91 10.40 0.02 -8.24
CA ALA A 91 9.82 -0.75 -9.33
C ALA A 91 10.80 -1.77 -9.92
N GLU A 92 12.10 -1.46 -9.95
CA GLU A 92 13.15 -2.40 -10.38
C GLU A 92 13.21 -3.68 -9.53
N ASN A 93 12.93 -3.58 -8.22
CA ASN A 93 12.93 -4.74 -7.33
C ASN A 93 11.69 -5.64 -7.49
N LEU A 94 10.64 -5.13 -8.15
CA LEU A 94 9.35 -5.80 -8.33
C LEU A 94 9.11 -6.23 -9.79
N LEU A 95 10.15 -6.19 -10.63
CA LEU A 95 10.05 -6.54 -12.04
C LEU A 95 9.45 -7.95 -12.25
N SER A 96 8.62 -8.07 -13.28
CA SER A 96 7.87 -9.28 -13.65
C SER A 96 6.62 -9.55 -12.82
N GLU A 97 6.32 -8.74 -11.79
CA GLU A 97 5.09 -8.80 -11.03
C GLU A 97 4.29 -7.47 -11.15
N PRO A 98 2.95 -7.52 -11.08
CA PRO A 98 2.15 -6.31 -10.92
C PRO A 98 2.56 -5.57 -9.63
N MET A 99 2.94 -4.30 -9.75
CA MET A 99 3.69 -3.55 -8.74
C MET A 99 3.07 -2.20 -8.39
N VAL A 100 2.06 -1.73 -9.13
CA VAL A 100 1.53 -0.37 -8.98
C VAL A 100 0.98 -0.15 -7.58
N HIS A 101 0.20 -1.11 -7.07
CA HIS A 101 -0.37 -1.00 -5.72
C HIS A 101 0.72 -0.89 -4.65
N GLU A 102 1.75 -1.74 -4.74
CA GLU A 102 2.89 -1.72 -3.80
C GLU A 102 3.66 -0.40 -3.87
N LEU A 103 3.87 0.14 -5.07
CA LEU A 103 4.49 1.45 -5.25
C LEU A 103 3.67 2.57 -4.60
N VAL A 104 2.34 2.54 -4.74
CA VAL A 104 1.46 3.53 -4.09
C VAL A 104 1.56 3.41 -2.57
N LEU A 105 1.43 2.21 -2.00
CA LEU A 105 1.56 2.00 -0.56
C LEU A 105 2.92 2.45 -0.04
N TRP A 106 3.99 2.12 -0.77
CA TRP A 106 5.35 2.47 -0.38
C TRP A 106 5.50 3.99 -0.26
N ILE A 107 5.05 4.77 -1.24
CA ILE A 107 5.20 6.23 -1.15
C ILE A 107 4.28 6.86 -0.10
N GLN A 108 3.09 6.31 0.11
CA GLN A 108 2.20 6.77 1.20
C GLN A 108 2.90 6.73 2.56
N GLN A 109 3.73 5.71 2.79
CA GLN A 109 4.44 5.47 4.06
C GLN A 109 5.83 6.13 4.10
N ASN A 110 6.49 6.28 2.95
CA ASN A 110 7.90 6.69 2.88
C ASN A 110 8.12 8.12 2.39
N LEU A 111 7.07 8.88 2.04
CA LEU A 111 7.21 10.24 1.52
C LEU A 111 8.09 11.11 2.42
N ARG A 112 7.83 11.14 3.74
CA ARG A 112 8.65 11.88 4.71
C ARG A 112 10.14 11.49 4.67
N HIS A 113 10.46 10.23 4.47
CA HIS A 113 11.84 9.74 4.45
C HIS A 113 12.55 10.13 3.15
N VAL A 114 11.83 10.07 2.03
CA VAL A 114 12.34 10.50 0.72
C VAL A 114 12.66 12.00 0.72
N LEU A 115 11.78 12.82 1.31
CA LEU A 115 11.94 14.27 1.33
C LEU A 115 13.00 14.77 2.33
N ASN A 116 13.29 14.00 3.37
CA ASN A 116 14.23 14.37 4.42
C ASN A 116 15.68 13.93 4.14
N GLN A 117 15.95 13.18 3.06
CA GLN A 117 17.33 12.89 2.69
C GLN A 117 17.97 14.12 2.03
N PRO A 118 18.99 14.76 2.63
CA PRO A 118 19.79 15.73 1.91
C PRO A 118 20.58 14.99 0.82
N ASP A 119 20.68 15.62 -0.36
CA ASP A 119 21.50 15.15 -1.49
C ASP A 119 22.95 14.94 -1.04
N THR A 120 23.27 13.73 -0.61
CA THR A 120 24.64 13.27 -0.41
C THR A 120 24.70 11.91 -1.07
N GLY A 121 25.33 11.89 -2.25
CA GLY A 121 25.74 10.65 -2.90
C GLY A 121 26.58 9.84 -1.93
N SER A 122 25.99 8.80 -1.37
CA SER A 122 26.69 7.71 -0.73
C SER A 122 25.69 6.60 -0.55
N GLY A 123 26.04 5.41 -1.02
CA GLY A 123 25.19 4.23 -0.99
C GLY A 123 24.55 4.04 0.38
N SER A 124 23.27 4.34 0.49
CA SER A 124 22.44 3.71 1.49
C SER A 124 22.14 2.33 0.94
N THR A 125 23.10 1.43 1.13
CA THR A 125 22.80 0.02 1.29
C THR A 125 21.87 -0.08 2.50
N PHE A 126 20.57 0.10 2.27
CA PHE A 126 19.66 -0.88 2.82
C PHE A 126 19.91 -2.11 1.97
N ALA A 127 20.96 -2.83 2.36
CA ALA A 127 20.93 -4.26 2.23
C ALA A 127 19.66 -4.68 2.96
N THR A 128 18.54 -4.78 2.22
CA THR A 128 17.64 -5.89 2.42
C THR A 128 18.45 -7.12 2.02
N GLY A 129 19.45 -7.44 2.85
CA GLY A 129 19.70 -8.82 3.13
C GLY A 129 18.35 -9.30 3.62
N MET A 130 17.59 -9.92 2.71
CA MET A 130 16.98 -11.18 3.06
C MET A 130 18.15 -12.08 3.50
N THR A 131 18.68 -11.84 4.70
CA THR A 131 18.94 -12.95 5.57
C THR A 131 17.61 -13.66 5.56
N VAL A 132 17.60 -14.84 4.95
CA VAL A 132 16.60 -15.86 5.23
C VAL A 132 16.79 -16.17 6.72
N ASP A 133 16.41 -15.21 7.56
CA ASP A 133 16.09 -15.43 8.94
C ASP A 133 14.77 -16.16 8.81
N ASP A 134 14.86 -17.47 8.96
CA ASP A 134 13.73 -18.39 9.12
C ASP A 134 13.04 -18.11 10.47
N GLY A 135 12.82 -16.82 10.73
CA GLY A 135 12.35 -16.21 11.95
C GLY A 135 10.91 -15.73 11.75
N LEU A 136 10.15 -15.82 12.83
CA LEU A 136 8.76 -15.41 12.87
C LEU A 136 8.64 -13.90 12.61
N TRP A 137 8.19 -13.50 11.42
CA TRP A 137 7.89 -12.10 11.12
C TRP A 137 6.48 -11.76 11.63
N LEU A 138 6.35 -10.59 12.28
CA LEU A 138 5.09 -10.07 12.81
C LEU A 138 4.76 -8.75 12.11
N THR A 139 3.57 -8.65 11.53
CA THR A 139 3.07 -7.41 10.93
C THR A 139 1.74 -7.00 11.57
N LEU A 140 1.50 -5.69 11.71
CA LEU A 140 0.28 -5.12 12.28
C LEU A 140 -0.51 -4.38 11.19
N LEU A 141 -1.72 -4.86 10.90
CA LEU A 141 -2.61 -4.29 9.89
C LEU A 141 -3.80 -3.58 10.55
N ARG A 142 -4.04 -2.31 10.20
CA ARG A 142 -5.24 -1.57 10.63
C ARG A 142 -6.31 -1.69 9.55
N LEU A 143 -7.45 -2.27 9.90
CA LEU A 143 -8.61 -2.39 9.01
C LEU A 143 -9.68 -1.37 9.40
N ASP A 144 -9.74 -0.25 8.67
CA ASP A 144 -10.76 0.78 8.88
C ASP A 144 -12.08 0.46 8.13
N HIS A 145 -13.17 1.15 8.47
CA HIS A 145 -14.48 1.04 7.81
C HIS A 145 -15.19 -0.33 7.86
N MET A 146 -15.04 -1.06 8.96
CA MET A 146 -15.78 -2.31 9.18
C MET A 146 -17.30 -2.09 9.35
N ARG A 147 -18.07 -2.15 8.25
CA ARG A 147 -19.54 -2.01 8.28
C ARG A 147 -20.28 -3.24 8.84
N ALA A 148 -19.69 -4.44 8.71
CA ALA A 148 -20.33 -5.69 9.11
C ALA A 148 -19.33 -6.61 9.82
N LYS A 149 -19.06 -6.34 11.11
CA LYS A 149 -18.03 -7.00 11.93
C LYS A 149 -17.95 -8.52 11.73
N THR A 150 -19.08 -9.22 11.84
CA THR A 150 -19.13 -10.69 11.74
C THR A 150 -18.70 -11.22 10.37
N LYS A 151 -19.05 -10.52 9.28
CA LYS A 151 -18.66 -10.92 7.92
C LYS A 151 -17.16 -10.75 7.74
N TYR A 152 -16.61 -9.61 8.16
CA TYR A 152 -15.18 -9.31 8.08
C TYR A 152 -14.34 -10.28 8.90
N VAL A 153 -14.75 -10.58 10.14
CA VAL A 153 -14.07 -11.59 10.99
C VAL A 153 -13.96 -12.92 10.25
N LYS A 154 -15.06 -13.41 9.66
CA LYS A 154 -15.06 -14.68 8.91
C LYS A 154 -14.15 -14.63 7.68
N THR A 155 -14.15 -13.52 6.95
CA THR A 155 -13.31 -13.36 5.76
C THR A 155 -11.82 -13.33 6.13
N VAL A 156 -11.46 -12.55 7.16
CA VAL A 156 -10.08 -12.47 7.65
C VAL A 156 -9.63 -13.82 8.23
N GLU A 157 -10.52 -14.53 8.92
CA GLU A 157 -10.29 -15.92 9.37
C GLU A 157 -10.01 -16.86 8.23
N LYS A 158 -10.84 -16.83 7.20
CA LYS A 158 -10.64 -17.64 6.01
C LYS A 158 -9.28 -17.33 5.36
N TRP A 159 -8.95 -16.05 5.15
CA TRP A 159 -7.67 -15.67 4.55
C TRP A 159 -6.47 -16.09 5.38
N ALA A 160 -6.54 -15.95 6.71
CA ALA A 160 -5.46 -16.39 7.58
C ALA A 160 -5.27 -17.91 7.53
N SER A 161 -6.36 -18.69 7.50
CA SER A 161 -6.28 -20.15 7.31
C SER A 161 -5.70 -20.51 5.95
N ASP A 162 -6.20 -19.90 4.86
CA ASP A 162 -5.75 -20.15 3.48
C ASP A 162 -4.26 -19.82 3.31
N LEU A 163 -3.77 -18.78 3.99
CA LEU A 163 -2.38 -18.32 3.98
C LEU A 163 -1.52 -18.94 5.09
N LYS A 164 -2.08 -19.82 5.94
CA LYS A 164 -1.41 -20.45 7.10
C LYS A 164 -0.77 -19.45 8.08
N LEU A 165 -1.38 -18.29 8.22
CA LEU A 165 -0.95 -17.20 9.10
C LEU A 165 -1.49 -17.39 10.52
N THR A 166 -0.67 -17.06 11.52
CA THR A 166 -1.09 -17.01 12.92
C THR A 166 -1.24 -15.54 13.33
N GLY A 167 -2.35 -15.18 13.97
CA GLY A 167 -2.61 -13.77 14.26
C GLY A 167 -3.66 -13.51 15.33
N ARG A 168 -3.83 -12.23 15.65
CA ARG A 168 -4.88 -11.74 16.57
C ARG A 168 -5.61 -10.58 15.94
N LEU A 169 -6.93 -10.67 15.91
CA LEU A 169 -7.78 -9.57 15.46
C LEU A 169 -8.21 -8.73 16.67
N MET A 170 -7.86 -7.45 16.67
CA MET A 170 -8.21 -6.50 17.73
C MET A 170 -9.29 -5.53 17.25
N PHE A 171 -10.27 -5.25 18.10
CA PHE A 171 -11.30 -4.25 17.83
C PHE A 171 -11.14 -3.06 18.77
N MET A 172 -11.04 -1.86 18.20
CA MET A 172 -11.16 -0.61 18.96
C MET A 172 -12.64 -0.35 19.23
N GLY A 173 -13.10 -0.63 20.46
CA GLY A 173 -14.43 -0.25 20.92
C GLY A 173 -14.42 1.16 21.51
N VAL A 174 -15.45 1.96 21.21
CA VAL A 174 -15.84 3.08 22.08
C VAL A 174 -16.46 2.44 23.33
N PRO A 175 -16.04 2.79 24.56
CA PRO A 175 -16.61 2.20 25.76
C PRO A 175 -18.11 2.57 25.86
N ASP A 176 -18.97 1.55 25.97
CA ASP A 176 -20.37 1.74 26.31
C ASP A 176 -20.46 2.32 27.74
N SER A 177 -21.23 3.40 27.90
CA SER A 177 -21.32 4.21 29.12
C SER A 177 -21.95 3.52 30.36
N SER A 178 -22.12 2.19 30.35
CA SER A 178 -22.81 1.46 31.44
C SER A 178 -21.99 0.36 32.12
N GLU A 179 -20.70 0.20 31.83
CA GLU A 179 -19.88 -0.78 32.55
C GLU A 179 -18.81 -0.10 33.43
N ASN A 180 -18.74 -0.60 34.67
CA ASN A 180 -17.95 -0.10 35.80
C ASN A 180 -16.52 0.30 35.41
N LEU A 181 -16.11 1.50 35.83
CA LEU A 181 -14.81 2.17 35.62
C LEU A 181 -13.58 1.47 36.25
N GLN A 182 -13.60 0.14 36.44
CA GLN A 182 -12.49 -0.62 37.01
C GLN A 182 -11.81 -1.62 36.05
N SER A 183 -12.30 -1.80 34.83
CA SER A 183 -11.62 -2.64 33.82
C SER A 183 -10.90 -1.77 32.79
N ARG A 184 -9.61 -1.56 33.00
CA ARG A 184 -8.68 -0.88 32.08
C ARG A 184 -8.76 -1.52 30.68
N CYS A 185 -8.98 -0.68 29.67
CA CYS A 185 -9.00 -0.98 28.23
C CYS A 185 -9.94 -2.11 27.79
N GLY A 186 -11.16 -1.75 27.36
CA GLY A 186 -12.13 -2.60 26.66
C GLY A 186 -11.68 -3.05 25.26
N LEU A 187 -10.47 -3.58 25.15
CA LEU A 187 -9.96 -4.22 23.96
C LEU A 187 -10.54 -5.65 23.91
N LYS A 188 -11.40 -5.91 22.92
CA LYS A 188 -11.87 -7.26 22.62
C LYS A 188 -11.04 -7.81 21.48
N TRP A 189 -10.36 -8.93 21.69
CA TRP A 189 -9.57 -9.60 20.65
C TRP A 189 -10.03 -11.05 20.45
N LYS A 190 -9.81 -11.57 19.22
CA LYS A 190 -9.99 -12.98 18.88
C LYS A 190 -8.67 -13.55 18.38
N GLU A 191 -8.26 -14.66 18.94
CA GLU A 191 -7.04 -15.37 18.52
C GLU A 191 -7.35 -16.28 17.33
N MET A 192 -6.43 -16.30 16.38
CA MET A 192 -6.53 -17.06 15.14
C MET A 192 -5.35 -18.03 15.14
N GLN A 193 -5.65 -19.31 15.37
CA GLN A 193 -4.67 -20.37 15.46
C GLN A 193 -4.53 -21.06 14.10
N ARG A 194 -3.32 -21.53 13.81
CA ARG A 194 -3.06 -22.44 12.70
C ARG A 194 -3.77 -23.77 12.98
N GLU A 195 -4.56 -24.24 12.02
CA GLU A 195 -5.04 -25.63 12.04
C GLU A 195 -3.85 -26.51 11.69
N ASN A 196 -3.38 -27.31 12.66
CA ASN A 196 -2.33 -28.30 12.42
C ASN A 196 -3.01 -29.52 11.78
N ASP A 197 -2.66 -29.80 10.53
CA ASP A 197 -2.83 -31.14 9.93
C ASP A 197 -1.92 -32.16 10.64
#